data_AF-A0A6B3B778-F1
#
_entry.id   AF-A0A6B3B778-F1
#
_cell.length_a   1.000
_cell.length_b   1.000
_cell.length_c   1.000
_cell.angle_alpha   90.00
_cell.angle_beta   90.00
_cell.angle_gamma   90.00
#
_symmetry.space_group_name_H-M   'P 1'
#
loop_
_entity.id
_entity.type
_entity.pdbx_description
1 polymer ?
#
loop_
_entity_poly.entity_id
_entity_poly.type
_entity_poly.pdbx_seq_one_letter_code
_entity_poly.pdbx_strand_id
1 'polypeptide(L)'
;MPDTADLHEALDQIAADAYALQQRLRSSPIDCTQVLTTRVVEAQALATAALQLFPDLEREPARDQAHLLRLDQLARAAKAAQDAGAELTAALARAIENERRRRDATTSPPVLLRPTPQQFVTSAADLLDGLLSPQWEQPRPSATPVPPVR
;
A
#
# COMPACT_ATOMS: atom_id res chain seq x y z
N MET A 1 15.07 -12.15 22.97
CA MET A 1 14.21 -10.95 23.01
C MET A 1 14.62 -10.15 21.79
N PRO A 2 13.74 -9.88 20.81
CA PRO A 2 14.08 -8.92 19.77
C PRO A 2 14.30 -7.56 20.45
N ASP A 3 15.38 -6.87 20.10
CA ASP A 3 15.69 -5.58 20.69
C ASP A 3 14.74 -4.52 20.10
N THR A 4 14.30 -3.55 20.90
CA THR A 4 13.42 -2.45 20.43
C THR A 4 14.03 -1.64 19.28
N ALA A 5 15.36 -1.72 19.11
CA ALA A 5 16.09 -1.20 17.96
C ALA A 5 15.75 -1.96 16.66
N ASP A 6 15.60 -3.29 16.72
CA ASP A 6 15.30 -4.15 15.57
C ASP A 6 13.90 -3.83 14.99
N LEU A 7 12.94 -3.47 15.86
CA LEU A 7 11.58 -3.12 15.43
C LEU A 7 11.52 -1.76 14.72
N HIS A 8 12.24 -0.76 15.21
CA HIS A 8 12.29 0.55 14.54
C HIS A 8 12.95 0.43 13.17
N GLU A 9 14.06 -0.31 13.08
CA GLU A 9 14.72 -0.60 11.82
C GLU A 9 13.79 -1.35 10.83
N ALA A 10 13.01 -2.31 11.32
CA ALA A 10 12.04 -3.03 10.50
C ALA A 10 10.91 -2.12 9.97
N LEU A 11 10.43 -1.17 10.78
CA LEU A 11 9.42 -0.19 10.35
C LEU A 11 9.99 0.78 9.31
N ASP A 12 11.22 1.25 9.49
CA ASP A 12 11.92 2.11 8.54
C ASP A 12 12.15 1.36 7.21
N GLN A 13 12.49 0.07 7.27
CA GLN A 13 12.63 -0.77 6.08
C GLN A 13 11.30 -0.92 5.33
N ILE A 14 10.18 -1.15 6.03
CA ILE A 14 8.85 -1.20 5.41
C ILE A 14 8.51 0.11 4.71
N ALA A 15 8.81 1.25 5.33
CA ALA A 15 8.58 2.57 4.73
C ALA A 15 9.46 2.77 3.48
N ALA A 16 10.73 2.38 3.55
CA ALA A 16 11.66 2.44 2.42
C ALA A 16 11.19 1.55 1.26
N ASP A 17 10.75 0.32 1.54
CA ASP A 17 10.25 -0.62 0.54
C ASP A 17 8.95 -0.13 -0.09
N ALA A 18 8.03 0.43 0.71
CA ALA A 18 6.81 1.05 0.22
C ALA A 18 7.11 2.22 -0.72
N TYR A 19 8.03 3.11 -0.35
CA TYR A 19 8.48 4.22 -1.20
C TYR A 19 9.15 3.71 -2.48
N ALA A 20 10.03 2.71 -2.39
CA ALA A 20 10.69 2.14 -3.56
C ALA A 20 9.69 1.47 -4.52
N LEU A 21 8.68 0.77 -4.00
CA LEU A 21 7.61 0.21 -4.82
C LEU A 21 6.78 1.32 -5.47
N GLN A 22 6.33 2.30 -4.70
CA GLN A 22 5.57 3.45 -5.18
C GLN A 22 6.30 4.19 -6.31
N GLN A 23 7.58 4.49 -6.14
CA GLN A 23 8.38 5.17 -7.16
C GLN A 23 8.43 4.35 -8.44
N ARG A 24 8.64 3.03 -8.34
CA ARG A 24 8.62 2.14 -9.51
C ARG A 24 7.26 2.11 -10.21
N LEU A 25 6.15 2.17 -9.48
CA LEU A 25 4.82 2.27 -10.08
C LEU A 25 4.57 3.61 -10.78
N ARG A 26 5.17 4.70 -10.28
CA ARG A 26 5.06 6.04 -10.88
C ARG A 26 5.99 6.25 -12.08
N SER A 27 7.19 5.66 -12.05
CA SER A 27 8.24 5.95 -13.04
C SER A 27 8.35 4.91 -14.15
N SER A 28 7.97 3.65 -13.90
CA SER A 28 8.14 2.58 -14.89
C SER A 28 6.87 2.38 -15.70
N PRO A 29 6.96 2.45 -17.04
CA PRO A 29 5.82 2.11 -17.88
C PRO A 29 5.48 0.62 -17.71
N ILE A 30 4.19 0.34 -17.54
CA ILE A 30 3.69 -1.02 -17.31
C ILE A 30 3.38 -1.63 -18.67
N ASP A 31 4.44 -2.05 -19.35
CA ASP A 31 4.37 -2.42 -20.76
C ASP A 31 4.09 -3.90 -21.00
N CYS A 32 4.19 -4.73 -19.96
CA CYS A 32 3.89 -6.15 -20.08
C CYS A 32 3.42 -6.77 -18.77
N THR A 33 2.75 -7.92 -18.89
CA THR A 33 2.20 -8.70 -17.78
C THR A 33 3.27 -9.17 -16.80
N GLN A 34 4.50 -9.42 -17.27
CA GLN A 34 5.61 -9.83 -16.41
C GLN A 34 5.95 -8.76 -15.36
N VAL A 35 6.00 -7.48 -15.76
CA VAL A 35 6.24 -6.36 -14.84
C VAL A 35 5.13 -6.28 -13.80
N LEU A 36 3.86 -6.43 -14.21
CA LEU A 36 2.72 -6.46 -13.28
C LEU A 36 2.82 -7.61 -12.27
N THR A 37 3.17 -8.81 -12.72
CA THR A 37 3.36 -9.96 -11.83
C THR A 37 4.45 -9.67 -10.79
N THR A 38 5.58 -9.10 -11.19
CA THR A 38 6.64 -8.70 -10.25
C THR A 38 6.13 -7.68 -9.24
N ARG A 39 5.39 -6.66 -9.68
CA ARG A 39 4.83 -5.62 -8.78
C ARG A 39 3.81 -6.20 -7.80
N VAL A 40 2.98 -7.15 -8.23
CA VAL A 40 2.06 -7.88 -7.33
C VAL A 40 2.85 -8.61 -6.24
N VAL A 41 3.90 -9.35 -6.61
CA VAL A 41 4.73 -10.08 -5.64
C VAL A 41 5.38 -9.13 -4.64
N GLU A 42 5.92 -8.01 -5.10
CA GLU A 42 6.53 -6.99 -4.24
C GLU A 42 5.53 -6.38 -3.24
N ALA A 43 4.32 -6.03 -3.70
CA ALA A 43 3.27 -5.52 -2.82
C ALA A 43 2.85 -6.55 -1.75
N GLN A 44 2.74 -7.82 -2.13
CA GLN A 44 2.40 -8.90 -1.19
C GLN A 44 3.54 -9.21 -0.20
N ALA A 45 4.79 -9.10 -0.64
CA ALA A 45 5.95 -9.22 0.23
C ALA A 45 5.97 -8.10 1.29
N LEU A 46 5.70 -6.86 0.88
CA LEU A 46 5.56 -5.72 1.79
C LEU A 46 4.44 -5.93 2.82
N ALA A 47 3.26 -6.36 2.36
CA ALA A 47 2.14 -6.68 3.25
C ALA A 47 2.50 -7.78 4.26
N THR A 48 3.17 -8.84 3.80
CA THR A 48 3.61 -9.95 4.65
C THR A 48 4.62 -9.48 5.68
N ALA A 49 5.63 -8.71 5.27
CA ALA A 49 6.63 -8.14 6.17
C ALA A 49 5.97 -7.32 7.29
N ALA A 50 5.02 -6.46 6.95
CA ALA A 50 4.26 -5.70 7.95
C ALA A 50 3.46 -6.61 8.90
N LEU A 51 2.76 -7.63 8.38
CA LEU A 51 1.99 -8.54 9.23
C LEU A 51 2.85 -9.36 10.20
N GLN A 52 4.08 -9.71 9.80
CA GLN A 52 5.00 -10.49 10.64
C GLN A 52 5.54 -9.72 11.84
N LEU A 53 5.42 -8.39 11.88
CA LEU A 53 5.86 -7.58 13.02
C LEU A 53 4.84 -7.49 14.16
N PHE A 54 3.57 -7.86 13.92
CA PHE A 54 2.55 -7.81 14.98
C PHE A 54 2.90 -8.65 16.22
N PRO A 55 3.37 -9.91 16.10
CA PRO A 55 3.73 -10.72 17.26
C PRO A 55 4.89 -10.14 18.06
N ASP A 56 5.82 -9.42 17.42
CA ASP A 56 6.95 -8.80 18.11
C ASP A 56 6.50 -7.56 18.90
N LEU A 57 5.58 -6.77 18.33
CA LEU A 57 4.91 -5.68 19.04
C LEU A 57 4.07 -6.18 20.22
N GLU A 58 3.25 -7.22 20.06
CA GLU A 58 2.40 -7.73 21.14
C GLU A 58 3.18 -8.31 22.34
N ARG A 59 4.45 -8.68 22.13
CA ARG A 59 5.36 -9.12 23.22
C ARG A 59 5.93 -7.96 24.02
N GLU A 60 5.90 -6.73 23.51
CA GLU A 60 6.25 -5.56 24.31
C GLU A 60 5.16 -5.34 25.36
N PRO A 61 5.50 -5.28 26.66
CA PRO A 61 4.54 -4.95 27.70
C PRO A 61 4.12 -3.50 27.54
N ALA A 62 3.03 -3.23 26.81
CA ALA A 62 2.71 -1.87 26.44
C ALA A 62 1.31 -1.41 26.86
N ARG A 63 1.26 -0.26 27.54
CA ARG A 63 0.03 0.48 27.84
C ARG A 63 0.16 1.99 27.59
N ASP A 64 1.22 2.44 26.91
CA ASP A 64 1.39 3.85 26.60
C ASP A 64 0.91 4.20 25.18
N GLN A 65 0.72 5.49 24.94
CA GLN A 65 0.21 6.02 23.68
C GLN A 65 1.15 5.73 22.51
N ALA A 66 2.46 5.67 22.74
CA ALA A 66 3.46 5.45 21.70
C ALA A 66 3.34 4.06 21.08
N HIS A 67 3.11 3.04 21.90
CA HIS A 67 2.89 1.69 21.40
C HIS A 67 1.63 1.55 20.55
N LEU A 68 0.50 2.15 20.98
CA LEU A 68 -0.73 2.13 20.19
C LEU A 68 -0.56 2.80 18.82
N LEU A 69 0.23 3.87 18.75
CA LEU A 69 0.55 4.53 17.48
C LEU A 69 1.39 3.64 16.55
N ARG A 70 2.34 2.86 17.09
CA ARG A 70 3.12 1.89 16.28
C ARG A 70 2.25 0.78 15.73
N LEU A 71 1.34 0.23 16.54
CA LEU A 71 0.39 -0.79 16.08
C LEU A 71 -0.54 -0.26 14.97
N ASP A 72 -1.06 0.95 15.14
CA ASP A 72 -1.90 1.60 14.11
C ASP A 72 -1.10 1.86 12.82
N GLN A 73 0.14 2.35 12.94
CA GLN A 73 1.04 2.54 11.80
C GLN A 73 1.27 1.23 11.04
N LEU A 74 1.59 0.15 11.76
CA LEU A 74 1.80 -1.16 11.17
C LEU A 74 0.54 -1.72 10.49
N ALA A 75 -0.62 -1.58 11.14
CA ALA A 75 -1.90 -2.00 10.59
C ALA A 75 -2.24 -1.26 9.29
N ARG A 76 -2.00 0.05 9.25
CA ARG A 76 -2.19 0.85 8.04
C ARG A 76 -1.22 0.42 6.95
N ALA A 77 0.06 0.21 7.27
CA ALA A 77 1.09 -0.29 6.34
C ALA A 77 0.69 -1.62 5.69
N ALA A 78 0.34 -2.61 6.51
CA ALA A 78 -0.14 -3.90 6.05
C ALA A 78 -1.36 -3.75 5.13
N LYS A 79 -2.36 -2.96 5.55
CA LYS A 79 -3.59 -2.74 4.78
C LYS A 79 -3.31 -2.09 3.43
N ALA A 80 -2.59 -0.98 3.38
CA ALA A 80 -2.38 -0.28 2.10
C ALA A 80 -1.50 -1.11 1.15
N ALA A 81 -0.55 -1.90 1.66
CA ALA A 81 0.20 -2.85 0.85
C ALA A 81 -0.71 -3.96 0.27
N GLN A 82 -1.65 -4.48 1.06
CA GLN A 82 -2.67 -5.44 0.60
C GLN A 82 -3.59 -4.83 -0.47
N ASP A 83 -4.12 -3.64 -0.22
CA ASP A 83 -5.00 -2.92 -1.14
C ASP A 83 -4.26 -2.60 -2.46
N ALA A 84 -3.01 -2.14 -2.39
CA ALA A 84 -2.18 -1.92 -3.57
C ALA A 84 -1.92 -3.22 -4.34
N GLY A 85 -1.66 -4.33 -3.63
CA GLY A 85 -1.52 -5.65 -4.24
C GLY A 85 -2.79 -6.12 -4.95
N ALA A 86 -3.97 -5.81 -4.40
CA ALA A 86 -5.26 -6.12 -5.02
C ALA A 86 -5.47 -5.31 -6.31
N GLU A 87 -5.19 -4.00 -6.28
CA GLU A 87 -5.23 -3.12 -7.45
C GLU A 87 -4.28 -3.61 -8.55
N LEU A 88 -3.04 -3.99 -8.21
CA LEU A 88 -2.07 -4.54 -9.17
C LEU A 88 -2.51 -5.89 -9.75
N THR A 89 -3.18 -6.73 -8.95
CA THR A 89 -3.76 -7.99 -9.43
C THR A 89 -4.90 -7.72 -10.41
N ALA A 90 -5.75 -6.73 -10.12
CA ALA A 90 -6.80 -6.28 -11.04
C ALA A 90 -6.20 -5.71 -12.34
N ALA A 91 -5.10 -4.96 -12.25
CA ALA A 91 -4.35 -4.46 -13.40
C ALA A 91 -3.84 -5.62 -14.29
N LEU A 92 -3.26 -6.66 -13.68
CA LEU A 92 -2.77 -7.86 -14.38
C LEU A 92 -3.89 -8.59 -15.10
N ALA A 93 -4.99 -8.87 -14.41
CA ALA A 93 -6.16 -9.51 -15.01
C ALA A 93 -6.69 -8.71 -16.20
N ARG A 94 -6.73 -7.37 -16.05
CA ARG A 94 -7.17 -6.46 -17.11
C ARG A 94 -6.21 -6.44 -18.30
N ALA A 95 -4.91 -6.48 -18.06
CA ALA A 95 -3.90 -6.52 -19.11
C ALA A 95 -4.00 -7.82 -19.93
N ILE A 96 -4.14 -8.96 -19.25
CA ILE A 96 -4.29 -10.28 -19.90
C ILE A 96 -5.53 -10.31 -20.79
N GLU A 97 -6.67 -9.82 -20.29
CA GLU A 97 -7.91 -9.81 -21.07
C GLU A 97 -7.85 -8.85 -22.26
N ASN A 98 -7.29 -7.66 -22.08
CA ASN A 98 -7.09 -6.72 -23.19
C ASN A 98 -6.14 -7.29 -24.26
N GLU A 99 -5.11 -8.02 -23.86
CA GLU A 99 -4.20 -8.71 -24.78
C GLU A 99 -4.91 -9.82 -25.58
N ARG A 100 -5.77 -10.62 -24.92
CA ARG A 100 -6.61 -11.61 -25.62
C ARG A 100 -7.49 -10.95 -26.69
N ARG A 101 -8.19 -9.88 -26.32
CA ARG A 101 -9.04 -9.13 -27.26
C ARG A 101 -8.27 -8.54 -28.44
N ARG A 102 -7.03 -8.08 -28.22
CA ARG A 102 -6.17 -7.60 -29.31
C ARG A 102 -5.83 -8.70 -30.29
N ARG A 103 -5.60 -9.93 -29.82
CA ARG A 103 -5.31 -11.09 -30.68
C ARG A 103 -6.52 -11.58 -31.44
N ASP A 104 -7.70 -11.53 -30.82
CA ASP A 104 -8.95 -11.98 -31.45
C ASP A 104 -9.49 -10.97 -32.48
N ALA A 105 -9.07 -9.70 -32.36
CA ALA A 105 -9.43 -8.63 -33.27
C ALA A 105 -8.65 -8.72 -34.59
N THR A 106 -9.19 -9.49 -35.55
CA THR A 106 -8.54 -9.77 -36.85
C THR A 106 -8.73 -8.67 -37.90
N THR A 107 -9.78 -7.85 -37.80
CA THR A 107 -10.18 -6.93 -38.89
C THR A 107 -10.61 -5.54 -38.40
N SER A 108 -10.68 -5.29 -37.10
CA SER A 108 -11.12 -4.02 -36.52
C SER A 108 -10.34 -3.68 -35.25
N PRO A 109 -10.21 -2.39 -34.88
CA PRO A 109 -9.56 -2.02 -33.63
C PRO A 109 -10.24 -2.69 -32.42
N PRO A 110 -9.48 -3.31 -31.51
CA PRO A 110 -10.05 -4.02 -30.38
C PRO A 110 -10.70 -3.06 -29.38
N VAL A 111 -11.89 -3.43 -28.88
CA VAL A 111 -12.55 -2.72 -27.78
C VAL A 111 -11.90 -3.14 -26.46
N LEU A 112 -11.10 -2.25 -25.89
CA LEU A 112 -10.39 -2.48 -24.63
C LEU A 112 -11.28 -2.17 -23.43
N LEU A 113 -11.17 -2.97 -22.38
CA LEU A 113 -11.99 -2.81 -21.19
C LEU A 113 -11.46 -1.68 -20.29
N ARG A 114 -12.39 -0.96 -19.64
CA ARG A 114 -12.13 0.05 -18.61
C ARG A 114 -12.50 -0.47 -17.20
N PRO A 115 -11.82 -0.04 -16.12
CA PRO A 115 -10.62 0.83 -16.10
C PRO A 115 -9.44 0.21 -16.84
N THR A 116 -8.52 1.04 -17.36
CA THR A 116 -7.28 0.52 -17.98
C THR A 116 -6.34 -0.04 -16.92
N PRO A 117 -5.43 -0.97 -17.27
CA PRO A 117 -4.41 -1.45 -16.34
C PRO A 117 -3.65 -0.30 -15.66
N GLN A 118 -3.31 0.75 -16.42
CA GLN A 118 -2.64 1.93 -15.87
C GLN A 118 -3.44 2.65 -14.78
N GLN A 119 -4.78 2.69 -14.84
CA GLN A 119 -5.58 3.33 -13.81
C GLN A 119 -5.50 2.57 -12.48
N PHE A 120 -5.48 1.24 -12.52
CA PHE A 120 -5.23 0.42 -11.34
C PHE A 120 -3.80 0.61 -10.80
N VAL A 121 -2.80 0.75 -11.68
CA VAL A 121 -1.41 1.02 -11.26
C VAL A 121 -1.29 2.37 -10.56
N THR A 122 -1.93 3.41 -11.08
CA THR A 122 -1.98 4.73 -10.44
C THR A 122 -2.66 4.63 -9.07
N SER A 123 -3.81 3.95 -9.00
CA SER A 123 -4.52 3.69 -7.75
C SER A 123 -3.64 2.98 -6.70
N ALA A 124 -2.92 1.92 -7.11
CA ALA A 124 -1.95 1.24 -6.25
C ALA A 124 -0.82 2.16 -5.75
N ALA A 125 -0.27 3.03 -6.62
CA ALA A 125 0.76 3.98 -6.24
C ALA A 125 0.26 5.01 -5.23
N ASP A 126 -0.99 5.47 -5.38
CA ASP A 126 -1.60 6.44 -4.46
C ASP A 126 -1.92 5.82 -3.09
N LEU A 127 -2.32 4.54 -3.06
CA LEU A 127 -2.48 3.79 -1.81
C LEU A 127 -1.16 3.70 -1.02
N LEU A 128 -0.05 3.44 -1.71
CA LEU A 128 1.29 3.42 -1.10
C LEU A 128 1.75 4.83 -0.69
N ASP A 129 1.38 5.88 -1.41
CA ASP A 129 1.67 7.28 -1.02
C ASP A 129 0.99 7.66 0.29
N GLY A 130 -0.22 7.14 0.52
CA GLY A 130 -0.96 7.34 1.76
C GLY A 130 -0.24 6.78 3.00
N LEU A 131 0.66 5.80 2.83
CA LEU A 131 1.53 5.30 3.91
C LEU A 131 2.67 6.24 4.24
N LEU A 132 3.16 6.96 3.24
CA LEU A 132 4.35 7.81 3.29
C LEU A 132 3.97 9.26 3.66
N SER A 133 2.68 9.58 3.47
CA SER A 133 2.13 10.89 3.78
C SER A 133 2.05 11.10 5.30
N PRO A 134 2.55 12.25 5.80
CA PRO A 134 2.58 12.56 7.21
C PRO A 134 1.21 12.94 7.81
N GLN A 135 0.15 12.15 7.58
CA GLN A 135 -1.16 12.38 8.24
C GLN A 135 -1.14 12.07 9.76
N TRP A 136 0.04 11.89 10.35
CA TRP A 136 0.26 11.66 11.79
C TRP A 136 0.01 12.90 12.66
N GLU A 137 -0.21 14.08 12.07
CA GLU A 137 -0.64 15.30 12.77
C GLU A 137 -2.01 15.79 12.28
N GLN A 138 -3.07 15.01 12.51
CA GLN A 138 -4.37 15.65 12.69
C GLN A 138 -4.72 15.63 14.18
N PRO A 139 -4.69 16.79 14.85
CA PRO A 139 -5.39 16.93 16.11
C PRO A 139 -6.84 16.51 15.86
N ARG A 140 -7.38 15.60 16.67
CA ARG A 140 -8.83 15.42 16.74
C ARG A 140 -9.46 16.82 16.80
N PRO A 141 -10.54 17.11 16.05
CA PRO A 141 -11.20 18.42 16.13
C PRO A 141 -11.44 18.72 17.60
N SER A 142 -10.78 19.78 18.08
CA SER A 142 -10.84 20.20 19.48
C SER A 142 -12.32 20.35 19.84
N ALA A 143 -12.75 19.61 20.85
CA ALA A 143 -14.06 19.83 21.44
C ALA A 143 -14.20 21.33 21.71
N THR A 144 -15.20 21.94 21.07
CA THR A 144 -15.56 23.34 21.23
C THR A 144 -15.56 23.73 22.70
N PRO A 145 -14.88 24.83 23.11
CA PRO A 145 -14.89 25.24 24.50
C PRO A 145 -16.30 25.70 24.87
N VAL A 146 -16.87 25.05 25.90
CA VAL A 146 -18.11 25.49 26.53
C VAL A 146 -17.86 26.88 27.16
N PRO A 147 -18.64 27.91 26.82
CA PRO A 147 -18.46 29.23 27.43
C PRO A 147 -18.89 29.18 28.91
N PRO A 148 -18.24 29.95 29.80
CA PRO A 148 -18.66 30.03 31.19
C PRO A 148 -20.03 30.73 31.27
N VAL A 149 -21.00 30.03 31.86
CA VAL A 149 -22.28 30.64 32.26
C VAL A 149 -21.97 31.60 33.41
N ARG A 150 -22.37 32.87 33.23
CA ARG A 150 -22.36 33.89 34.28
C ARG A 150 -23.47 33.65 35.30
#